data_AF-A0A4R6YWD6-F1
#
_entry.id   AF-A0A4R6YWD6-F1
#
_cell.length_a   1.000
_cell.length_b   1.000
_cell.length_c   1.000
_cell.angle_alpha   90.00
_cell.angle_beta   90.00
_cell.angle_gamma   90.00
#
_symmetry.space_group_name_H-M   'P 1'
#
loop_
_entity.id
_entity.type
_entity.pdbx_description
1 polymer ?
#
loop_
_entity_poly.entity_id
_entity_poly.type
_entity_poly.pdbx_seq_one_letter_code
_entity_poly.pdbx_strand_id
1 'polypeptide(L)'
;MAYRGFWDVPRLLLTQDAAGFWILDCRFDPERDEYPSVFKLYYAGFDTAAAMSIYENHNAEIVAGYRGEIAFAALEFDPSRRKQVRIAVGPRSNRAVSSPAAA
;
A
#
# COMPACT_ATOMS: atom_id res chain seq x y z
N MET A 1 23.11 20.55 -13.06
CA MET A 1 22.15 19.47 -12.77
C MET A 1 22.01 19.36 -11.27
N ALA A 2 20.85 19.70 -10.71
CA ALA A 2 20.59 19.57 -9.28
C ALA A 2 19.66 18.36 -9.09
N TYR A 3 20.22 17.25 -8.59
CA TYR A 3 19.45 16.08 -8.20
C TYR A 3 18.72 16.42 -6.90
N ARG A 4 17.47 16.90 -7.02
CA ARG A 4 16.67 17.41 -5.91
C ARG A 4 16.00 16.23 -5.20
N GLY A 5 16.78 15.56 -4.36
CA GLY A 5 16.32 14.69 -3.27
C GLY A 5 15.15 13.78 -3.60
N PHE A 6 15.35 12.80 -4.47
CA PHE A 6 14.55 11.58 -4.37
C PHE A 6 15.05 10.86 -3.11
N TRP A 7 14.40 11.12 -1.98
CA TRP A 7 14.48 10.17 -0.89
C TRP A 7 13.77 8.93 -1.39
N ASP A 8 14.51 7.86 -1.69
CA ASP A 8 13.97 6.59 -2.17
C ASP A 8 12.82 6.20 -1.27
N VAL A 9 11.62 6.38 -1.78
CA VAL A 9 10.40 5.95 -1.13
C VAL A 9 10.49 4.43 -1.05
N PRO A 10 10.35 3.83 0.14
CA PRO A 10 10.34 2.38 0.25
C PRO A 10 9.18 1.82 -0.56
N ARG A 11 9.51 1.06 -1.60
CA ARG A 11 8.56 0.43 -2.54
C ARG A 11 7.83 -0.77 -1.96
N LEU A 12 8.32 -1.27 -0.82
CA LEU A 12 7.69 -2.31 -0.03
C LEU A 12 7.80 -1.91 1.44
N LEU A 13 6.70 -2.01 2.17
CA LEU A 13 6.59 -1.62 3.57
C LEU A 13 5.83 -2.70 4.34
N LEU A 14 6.37 -3.11 5.49
CA LEU A 14 5.64 -3.84 6.52
C LEU A 14 5.26 -2.84 7.62
N THR A 15 3.98 -2.76 7.94
CA THR A 15 3.47 -1.90 9.00
C THR A 15 2.46 -2.66 9.86
N GLN A 16 2.08 -2.07 10.99
CA GLN A 16 1.15 -2.67 11.93
C GLN A 16 0.21 -1.60 12.48
N ASP A 17 -1.07 -1.96 12.60
CA ASP A 17 -2.07 -1.21 13.34
C ASP A 17 -2.82 -2.12 14.33
N ALA A 18 -3.92 -1.62 14.90
CA ALA A 18 -4.75 -2.40 15.81
C ALA A 18 -5.45 -3.61 15.14
N ALA A 19 -5.61 -3.59 13.81
CA ALA A 19 -6.21 -4.68 13.05
C ALA A 19 -5.19 -5.74 12.64
N GLY A 20 -3.88 -5.47 12.73
CA GLY A 20 -2.82 -6.45 12.50
C GLY A 20 -1.69 -5.90 11.62
N PHE A 21 -0.95 -6.82 11.01
CA PHE A 21 0.13 -6.52 10.08
C PHE A 21 -0.39 -6.29 8.66
N TRP A 22 0.22 -5.31 8.00
CA TRP A 22 -0.12 -4.87 6.66
C TRP A 22 1.15 -4.77 5.82
N ILE A 23 1.04 -5.23 4.58
CA ILE A 23 2.09 -5.06 3.58
C ILE A 23 1.59 -4.09 2.52
N LEU A 24 2.32 -3.00 2.35
CA LEU A 24 2.09 -2.02 1.30
C LEU A 24 3.14 -2.26 0.22
N ASP A 25 2.68 -2.55 -0.99
CA ASP A 25 3.54 -2.91 -2.13
C ASP A 25 3.29 -1.98 -3.33
N CYS A 26 4.35 -1.31 -3.79
CA CYS A 26 4.39 -0.45 -4.97
C CYS A 26 5.47 -0.99 -5.92
N ARG A 27 5.13 -2.08 -6.62
CA ARG A 27 6.00 -2.69 -7.63
C ARG A 27 6.06 -1.83 -8.88
N PHE A 28 7.18 -1.96 -9.59
CA PHE A 28 7.32 -1.42 -10.93
C PHE A 28 6.27 -2.04 -11.85
N ASP A 29 5.59 -1.21 -12.64
CA ASP A 29 4.68 -1.65 -13.68
C ASP A 29 5.45 -1.73 -15.01
N PRO A 30 5.78 -2.94 -15.50
CA PRO A 30 6.55 -3.10 -16.74
C PRO A 30 5.75 -2.72 -17.99
N GLU A 31 4.42 -2.68 -17.94
CA GLU A 31 3.60 -2.29 -19.10
C GLU A 31 3.60 -0.77 -19.27
N ARG A 32 3.72 -0.03 -18.16
CA ARG A 32 3.73 1.43 -18.12
C ARG A 32 5.12 2.03 -18.03
N ASP A 33 6.14 1.19 -17.84
CA ASP A 33 7.54 1.57 -17.61
C ASP A 33 7.69 2.59 -16.45
N GLU A 34 6.85 2.46 -15.42
CA GLU A 34 6.77 3.44 -14.33
C GLU A 34 6.41 2.76 -13.00
N TYR A 35 6.75 3.41 -11.88
CA TYR A 35 6.19 3.07 -10.58
C TYR A 35 4.81 3.71 -10.41
N PRO A 36 3.76 2.93 -10.07
CA PRO A 36 2.46 3.48 -9.77
C PRO A 36 2.51 4.51 -8.63
N SER A 37 1.66 5.52 -8.69
CA SER A 37 1.49 6.51 -7.62
C SER A 37 0.62 6.00 -6.45
N VAL A 38 0.45 4.68 -6.34
CA VAL A 38 -0.38 3.99 -5.35
C VAL A 38 0.38 2.80 -4.76
N PHE A 39 0.13 2.48 -3.50
CA PHE A 39 0.47 1.18 -2.92
C PHE A 39 -0.74 0.26 -2.95
N LYS A 40 -0.51 -1.00 -3.28
CA LYS A 40 -1.45 -2.10 -3.00
C LYS A 40 -1.33 -2.49 -1.52
N LEU A 41 -2.45 -2.66 -0.84
CA LEU A 41 -2.52 -3.07 0.56
C LEU A 41 -2.89 -4.55 0.65
N TYR A 42 -2.08 -5.29 1.40
CA TYR A 42 -2.32 -6.68 1.75
C TYR A 42 -2.36 -6.84 3.26
N TYR A 43 -3.37 -7.55 3.75
CA TYR A 43 -3.48 -7.91 5.16
C TYR A 43 -2.72 -9.21 5.44
N ALA A 44 -1.72 -9.14 6.33
CA ALA A 44 -0.81 -10.23 6.66
C ALA A 44 -1.16 -10.96 7.98
N GLY A 45 -2.29 -10.62 8.61
CA GLY A 45 -2.73 -11.24 9.86
C GLY A 45 -2.08 -10.63 11.10
N PHE A 46 -2.10 -11.35 12.22
CA PHE A 46 -1.61 -10.87 13.52
C PHE A 46 -0.26 -11.46 13.94
N ASP A 47 0.21 -12.49 13.23
CA ASP A 47 1.46 -13.16 13.57
C ASP A 47 2.66 -12.43 12.95
N THR A 48 3.57 -11.96 13.79
CA THR A 48 4.73 -11.17 13.36
C THR A 48 5.68 -11.98 12.49
N ALA A 49 5.93 -13.26 12.82
CA ALA A 49 6.89 -14.08 12.10
C ALA A 49 6.39 -14.44 10.70
N ALA A 50 5.10 -14.78 10.58
CA ALA A 50 4.42 -15.00 9.32
C ALA A 50 4.43 -13.71 8.48
N ALA A 51 4.03 -12.57 9.04
CA ALA A 51 4.03 -11.30 8.32
C ALA A 51 5.44 -10.91 7.85
N MET A 52 6.47 -11.14 8.68
CA MET A 52 7.86 -10.90 8.31
C MET A 52 8.29 -11.80 7.15
N SER A 53 7.94 -13.08 7.20
CA SER A 53 8.23 -14.04 6.13
C SER A 53 7.57 -13.62 4.81
N ILE A 54 6.33 -13.12 4.84
CA ILE A 54 5.64 -12.64 3.64
C ILE A 54 6.36 -11.42 3.04
N TYR A 55 6.75 -10.49 3.91
CA TYR A 55 7.47 -9.29 3.51
C TYR A 55 8.85 -9.62 2.92
N GLU A 56 9.65 -10.44 3.58
CA GLU A 56 11.02 -10.80 3.13
C GLU A 56 11.01 -11.58 1.81
N ASN A 57 9.99 -12.43 1.60
CA ASN A 57 9.85 -13.20 0.36
C ASN A 57 9.15 -12.43 -0.77
N HIS A 58 8.74 -11.19 -0.55
CA HIS A 58 8.05 -10.36 -1.55
C HIS A 58 6.84 -11.09 -2.17
N ASN A 59 6.08 -11.85 -1.39
CA ASN A 59 5.01 -12.72 -1.91
C ASN A 59 3.60 -12.30 -1.48
N ALA A 60 3.43 -11.06 -0.98
CA ALA A 60 2.15 -10.55 -0.47
C ALA A 60 0.97 -10.71 -1.45
N GLU A 61 1.19 -10.51 -2.75
CA GLU A 61 0.18 -10.73 -3.79
C GLU A 61 -0.34 -12.18 -3.87
N ILE A 62 0.48 -13.14 -3.45
CA ILE A 62 0.19 -14.56 -3.52
C ILE A 62 -0.43 -15.07 -2.22
N VAL A 63 0.11 -14.63 -1.07
CA VAL A 63 -0.19 -15.26 0.23
C VAL A 63 -0.94 -14.37 1.21
N ALA A 64 -0.96 -13.05 0.98
CA ALA A 64 -1.68 -12.11 1.84
C ALA A 64 -2.98 -11.66 1.18
N GLY A 65 -3.96 -11.30 2.00
CA GLY A 65 -5.27 -10.91 1.50
C GLY A 65 -5.24 -9.48 0.94
N TYR A 66 -5.41 -9.30 -0.36
CA TYR A 66 -5.59 -7.96 -0.95
C TYR A 66 -6.79 -7.24 -0.32
N ARG A 67 -6.64 -5.95 -0.02
CA ARG A 67 -7.68 -5.12 0.63
C ARG A 67 -7.95 -3.79 -0.08
N GLY A 68 -7.13 -3.40 -1.04
CA GLY A 68 -7.32 -2.20 -1.83
C GLY A 68 -6.01 -1.47 -2.10
N GLU A 69 -6.12 -0.21 -2.47
CA GLU A 69 -5.00 0.67 -2.81
C GLU A 69 -5.06 1.97 -2.01
N ILE A 70 -3.89 2.56 -1.76
CA ILE A 70 -3.75 3.90 -1.19
C ILE A 70 -2.85 4.75 -2.07
N ALA A 71 -3.27 5.99 -2.33
CA ALA A 71 -2.44 6.95 -3.04
C ALA A 71 -1.19 7.32 -2.24
N PHE A 72 -0.08 7.48 -2.93
CA PHE A 72 1.19 7.88 -2.33
C PHE A 72 1.06 9.20 -1.56
N ALA A 73 0.30 10.15 -2.12
CA ALA A 73 0.02 11.44 -1.50
C ALA A 73 -0.77 11.36 -0.19
N ALA A 74 -1.41 10.23 0.11
CA ALA A 74 -2.15 10.00 1.35
C ALA A 74 -1.28 9.36 2.46
N LEU A 75 -0.01 9.05 2.16
CA LEU A 75 0.97 8.52 3.10
C LEU A 75 1.89 9.66 3.57
N GLU A 76 1.77 10.03 4.84
CA GLU A 76 2.74 10.92 5.47
C GLU A 76 3.85 10.08 6.11
N PHE A 77 5.04 10.13 5.53
CA PHE A 77 6.25 9.58 6.13
C PHE A 77 6.86 10.63 7.07
N ASP A 78 7.04 10.29 8.35
CA ASP A 78 7.78 11.13 9.28
C ASP A 78 9.29 11.00 8.97
N PRO A 79 9.96 12.05 8.48
CA PRO A 79 11.38 11.97 8.10
C PRO A 79 12.31 11.70 9.28
N SER A 80 11.89 12.06 10.50
CA SER A 80 12.63 11.85 11.75
C SER A 80 12.38 10.47 12.35
N ARG A 81 11.27 9.82 11.97
CA ARG A 81 10.82 8.52 12.46
C ARG A 81 10.43 7.64 11.28
N ARG A 82 11.38 7.34 10.40
CA ARG A 82 11.25 6.44 9.22
C ARG A 82 10.70 5.02 9.51
N LYS A 83 10.23 4.76 10.74
CA LYS A 83 9.52 3.58 11.22
C LYS A 83 7.99 3.77 11.32
N GLN A 84 7.46 4.96 11.04
CA GLN A 84 6.05 5.28 11.22
C GLN A 84 5.47 5.93 9.97
N VAL A 85 4.26 5.47 9.61
CA VAL A 85 3.49 5.93 8.45
C VAL A 85 2.11 6.31 8.95
N ARG A 86 1.55 7.43 8.47
CA ARG A 86 0.14 7.77 8.69
C ARG A 86 -0.64 7.55 7.41
N ILE A 87 -1.75 6.82 7.53
CA ILE A 87 -2.68 6.55 6.44
C ILE A 87 -3.87 7.49 6.60
N ALA A 88 -4.00 8.47 5.70
CA ALA A 88 -5.19 9.31 5.62
C ALA A 88 -6.22 8.63 4.69
N VAL A 89 -7.31 8.10 5.26
CA VAL A 89 -8.41 7.54 4.46
C VAL A 89 -9.32 8.69 4.01
N GLY A 90 -9.25 9.07 2.74
CA GLY A 90 -10.24 9.95 2.13
C GLY A 90 -11.63 9.29 2.09
N PRO A 91 -12.74 10.06 2.12
CA PRO A 91 -14.08 9.48 2.04
C PRO A 91 -14.22 8.64 0.78
N ARG A 92 -14.66 7.38 0.94
CA ARG A 92 -14.99 6.50 -0.17
C ARG A 92 -16.13 7.14 -0.98
N SER A 93 -15.83 7.61 -2.18
CA SER A 93 -16.83 7.95 -3.18
C SER A 93 -17.55 6.66 -3.59
N ASN A 94 -18.65 6.36 -2.90
CA ASN A 94 -19.50 5.23 -3.22
C ASN A 94 -20.23 5.53 -4.53
N ARG A 95 -19.65 5.13 -5.67
CA ARG A 95 -20.33 5.22 -6.96
C ARG A 95 -21.42 4.15 -6.95
N ALA A 96 -22.62 4.54 -6.52
CA ALA A 96 -23.82 3.73 -6.63
C ALA A 96 -23.96 3.27 -8.08
N VAL A 97 -23.90 1.95 -8.30
CA VAL A 97 -24.22 1.35 -9.59
C VAL A 97 -25.73 1.43 -9.72
N SER A 98 -26.20 2.43 -10.45
CA SER A 98 -27.61 2.53 -10.85
C SER A 98 -27.95 1.31 -11.68
N SER A 99 -28.76 0.41 -11.12
CA SER A 99 -29.41 -0.65 -11.88
C SER A 99 -30.48 0.00 -12.78
N PRO A 100 -30.46 -0.17 -14.11
CA PRO A 100 -31.60 0.22 -14.91
C PRO A 100 -32.67 -0.86 -14.77
N ALA A 101 -33.76 -0.52 -14.10
CA ALA A 101 -35.04 -1.18 -14.26
C ALA A 101 -35.70 -0.65 -15.55
N ALA A 102 -36.05 -1.56 -16.47
CA ALA A 102 -37.08 -1.47 -17.52
C ALA A 102 -36.74 -2.54 -18.59
N ALA A 103 -37.66 -3.33 -19.14
CA ALA A 103 -39.13 -3.37 -19.10
C ALA A 103 -39.60 -4.82 -19.34
#